data_AF-A0A4U0H7D3-F1
#
_entry.id   AF-A0A4U0H7D3-F1
#
_cell.length_a   1.000
_cell.length_b   1.000
_cell.length_c   1.000
_cell.angle_alpha   90.00
_cell.angle_beta   90.00
_cell.angle_gamma   90.00
#
_symmetry.space_group_name_H-M   'P 1'
#
loop_
_entity.id
_entity.type
_entity.pdbx_description
1 polymer ?
#
loop_
_entity_poly.entity_id
_entity_poly.type
_entity_poly.pdbx_seq_one_letter_code
_entity_poly.pdbx_strand_id
1 'polypeptide(L)'
;MPLWFWILLWVALCALALVFIALLGWRIFRQFMRTLREFESAADRLSNGLQAEPPVAEPHQPRPALFADPAVLKEEYALGKEQRREQRRQRRVARREARGQRQSLHDLRLS
;
A
#
# COMPACT_ATOMS: atom_id res chain seq x y z
N MET A 1 9.85 58.38 16.98
CA MET A 1 9.05 57.15 17.09
C MET A 1 9.03 56.49 15.72
N PRO A 2 9.82 55.42 15.48
CA PRO A 2 10.15 55.00 14.13
C PRO A 2 9.02 54.19 13.50
N LEU A 3 8.32 54.78 12.52
CA LEU A 3 7.33 54.13 11.65
C LEU A 3 7.85 52.83 11.01
N TRP A 4 9.17 52.69 10.88
CA TRP A 4 9.86 51.52 10.34
C TRP A 4 9.66 50.23 11.14
N PHE A 5 9.55 50.30 12.47
CA PHE A 5 9.34 49.09 13.28
C PHE A 5 8.04 48.37 12.94
N TRP A 6 6.99 49.14 12.64
CA TRP A 6 5.69 48.61 12.27
C TRP A 6 5.76 47.85 10.94
N ILE A 7 6.46 48.38 9.94
CA ILE A 7 6.65 47.70 8.65
C ILE A 7 7.44 46.39 8.84
N LEU A 8 8.50 46.40 9.65
CA LEU A 8 9.28 45.20 9.94
C LEU A 8 8.44 44.12 10.62
N LEU A 9 7.52 44.50 11.52
CA LEU A 9 6.59 43.58 12.17
C LEU A 9 5.70 42.88 11.13
N TRP A 10 5.09 43.64 10.22
CA TRP A 10 4.23 43.07 9.17
C TRP A 10 5.00 42.19 8.20
N VAL A 11 6.21 42.60 7.81
CA VAL A 11 7.07 41.79 6.92
C VAL A 11 7.45 40.47 7.60
N ALA A 12 7.84 40.49 8.86
CA ALA A 12 8.15 39.28 9.62
C ALA A 12 6.90 38.36 9.73
N LEU A 13 5.73 38.93 9.99
CA LEU A 13 4.46 38.19 10.06
C LEU A 13 4.10 37.55 8.71
N CYS A 14 4.21 38.31 7.61
CA CYS A 14 3.97 37.81 6.26
C CYS A 14 4.98 36.73 5.86
N ALA A 15 6.26 36.92 6.17
CA ALA A 15 7.31 35.94 5.89
C ALA A 15 7.05 34.64 6.65
N LEU A 16 6.69 34.72 7.93
CA LEU A 16 6.32 33.55 8.74
C LEU A 16 5.12 32.82 8.13
N ALA A 17 4.08 33.55 7.73
CA ALA A 17 2.90 32.97 7.08
C ALA A 17 3.25 32.29 5.76
N LEU A 18 4.10 32.92 4.93
CA LEU A 18 4.58 32.34 3.67
C LEU A 18 5.38 31.06 3.90
N VAL A 19 6.29 31.05 4.87
CA VAL A 19 7.06 29.86 5.24
C VAL A 19 6.13 28.76 5.73
N PHE A 20 5.15 29.08 6.56
CA PHE A 20 4.16 28.12 7.05
C PHE A 20 3.37 27.50 5.89
N ILE A 21 2.87 28.32 4.96
CA ILE A 21 2.13 27.85 3.79
C ILE A 21 3.03 27.01 2.88
N ALA A 22 4.28 27.43 2.65
CA ALA A 22 5.23 26.69 1.83
C ALA A 22 5.56 25.32 2.45
N LEU A 23 5.77 25.25 3.77
CA LEU A 23 5.98 24.00 4.50
C LEU A 23 4.75 23.09 4.42
N LEU A 24 3.56 23.66 4.59
CA LEU A 24 2.30 22.92 4.53
C LEU A 24 2.05 22.39 3.11
N GLY A 25 2.24 23.23 2.10
CA GLY A 25 2.18 22.88 0.69
C GLY A 25 3.18 21.78 0.34
N TRP A 26 4.44 21.93 0.75
CA TRP A 26 5.47 20.91 0.54
C TRP A 26 5.12 19.57 1.22
N ARG A 27 4.66 19.63 2.47
CA ARG A 27 4.26 18.43 3.23
C ARG A 27 3.11 17.71 2.55
N ILE A 28 2.06 18.45 2.16
CA ILE A 28 0.89 17.91 1.47
C ILE A 28 1.29 17.36 0.10
N PHE A 29 2.08 18.11 -0.67
CA PHE A 29 2.55 17.70 -1.99
C PHE A 29 3.34 16.39 -1.91
N ARG A 30 4.24 16.26 -0.93
CA ARG A 30 5.01 15.03 -0.72
C ARG A 30 4.10 13.86 -0.35
N GLN A 31 3.04 14.09 0.42
CA GLN A 31 2.07 13.06 0.78
C GLN A 31 1.20 12.67 -0.42
N PHE A 32 0.73 13.65 -1.19
CA PHE A 32 -0.08 13.45 -2.40
C PHE A 32 0.70 12.72 -3.50
N MET A 33 1.99 13.01 -3.65
CA MET A 33 2.86 12.29 -4.58
C MET A 33 3.12 10.84 -4.14
N ARG A 34 3.01 10.50 -2.85
CA ARG A 34 3.05 9.09 -2.43
C ARG A 34 1.77 8.37 -2.84
N THR A 35 0.61 8.97 -2.56
CA THR A 35 -0.68 8.39 -2.96
C THR A 35 -0.80 8.28 -4.47
N LEU A 36 -0.38 9.30 -5.23
CA LEU A 36 -0.41 9.25 -6.71
C LEU A 36 0.40 8.08 -7.28
N ARG A 37 1.59 7.80 -6.73
CA ARG A 37 2.40 6.64 -7.16
C ARG A 37 1.72 5.31 -6.85
N GLU A 38 1.03 5.21 -5.72
CA GLU A 38 0.23 4.03 -5.39
C GLU A 38 -0.97 3.89 -6.34
N PHE A 39 -1.66 5.01 -6.65
CA PHE A 39 -2.74 5.06 -7.63
C PHE A 39 -2.27 4.72 -9.05
N GLU A 40 -1.10 5.21 -9.46
CA GLU A 40 -0.47 4.89 -10.75
C GLU A 40 -0.14 3.40 -10.82
N SER A 41 0.44 2.83 -9.76
CA SER A 41 0.70 1.38 -9.70
C SER A 41 -0.58 0.54 -9.74
N ALA A 42 -1.68 1.04 -9.16
CA ALA A 42 -2.97 0.39 -9.20
C ALA A 42 -3.65 0.56 -10.57
N ALA A 43 -3.50 1.73 -11.20
CA ALA A 43 -3.97 2.03 -12.55
C ALA A 43 -3.23 1.19 -13.58
N ASP A 44 -1.92 0.98 -13.41
CA ASP A 44 -1.11 0.07 -14.24
C ASP A 44 -1.56 -1.37 -14.08
N ARG A 45 -1.94 -1.82 -12.89
CA ARG A 45 -2.50 -3.17 -12.70
C ARG A 45 -3.88 -3.30 -13.35
N LEU A 46 -4.68 -2.24 -13.32
CA LEU A 46 -5.98 -2.22 -13.97
C LEU A 46 -5.83 -2.17 -15.50
N SER A 47 -4.93 -1.35 -16.03
CA SER A 47 -4.64 -1.29 -17.47
C SER A 47 -4.04 -2.60 -17.97
N ASN A 48 -3.10 -3.17 -17.22
CA ASN A 48 -2.55 -4.50 -17.50
C ASN A 48 -3.59 -5.60 -17.30
N GLY A 49 -4.54 -5.48 -16.37
CA GLY A 49 -5.63 -6.45 -16.20
C GLY A 49 -6.71 -6.37 -17.29
N LEU A 50 -6.86 -5.20 -17.92
CA LEU A 50 -7.73 -5.00 -19.07
C LEU A 50 -7.05 -5.42 -20.40
N GLN A 51 -5.72 -5.32 -20.47
CA GLN A 51 -4.92 -5.78 -21.62
C GLN A 51 -4.47 -7.24 -21.51
N ALA A 52 -4.34 -7.76 -20.29
CA ALA A 52 -4.17 -9.18 -20.05
C ALA A 52 -5.46 -9.84 -20.46
N GLU A 53 -5.44 -10.43 -21.66
CA GLU A 53 -6.28 -11.57 -21.96
C GLU A 53 -6.19 -12.49 -20.74
N PRO A 54 -7.34 -12.81 -20.09
CA PRO A 54 -7.31 -13.60 -18.88
C PRO A 54 -6.45 -14.83 -19.16
N PRO A 55 -5.49 -15.19 -18.29
CA PRO A 55 -4.97 -16.55 -18.38
C PRO A 55 -6.22 -17.39 -18.38
N VAL A 56 -6.41 -18.21 -19.42
CA VAL A 56 -7.48 -19.20 -19.44
C VAL A 56 -7.34 -19.88 -18.10
N ALA A 57 -8.20 -19.49 -17.16
CA ALA A 57 -8.21 -20.06 -15.84
C ALA A 57 -8.67 -21.45 -16.20
N GLU A 58 -7.72 -22.39 -16.27
CA GLU A 58 -8.08 -23.78 -16.47
C GLU A 58 -9.18 -24.01 -15.44
N PRO A 59 -10.39 -24.38 -15.91
CA PRO A 59 -11.50 -24.54 -15.01
C PRO A 59 -10.96 -25.45 -13.91
N HIS A 60 -10.98 -24.95 -12.67
CA HIS A 60 -10.68 -25.77 -11.52
C HIS A 60 -11.82 -26.78 -11.45
N GLN A 61 -11.75 -27.78 -12.32
CA GLN A 61 -12.63 -28.92 -12.31
C GLN A 61 -12.34 -29.53 -10.96
N PRO A 62 -13.33 -29.59 -10.05
CA PRO A 62 -13.15 -30.28 -8.79
C PRO A 62 -12.88 -31.74 -9.16
N ARG A 63 -11.59 -32.09 -9.26
CA ARG A 63 -11.16 -33.44 -9.62
C ARG A 63 -11.58 -34.31 -8.44
N PRO A 64 -12.48 -35.28 -8.64
CA PRO A 64 -12.93 -36.11 -7.53
C PRO A 64 -11.71 -36.77 -6.89
N ALA A 65 -11.46 -36.46 -5.62
CA ALA A 65 -10.31 -36.93 -4.83
C ALA A 65 -10.26 -38.46 -4.70
N LEU A 66 -11.29 -39.16 -5.18
CA LEU A 66 -11.40 -40.62 -5.20
C LEU A 66 -10.37 -41.30 -6.12
N PHE A 67 -9.82 -40.60 -7.12
CA PHE A 67 -8.87 -41.16 -8.10
C PHE A 67 -7.48 -40.51 -8.09
N ALA A 68 -7.22 -39.61 -7.14
CA ALA A 68 -5.94 -38.91 -7.05
C ALA A 68 -4.99 -39.65 -6.10
N ASP A 69 -3.70 -39.64 -6.43
CA ASP A 69 -2.66 -40.24 -5.59
C ASP A 69 -2.63 -39.52 -4.23
N PRO A 70 -2.77 -40.25 -3.09
CA PRO A 70 -2.72 -39.67 -1.75
C PRO A 70 -1.45 -38.87 -1.45
N ALA A 71 -0.33 -39.20 -2.09
CA ALA A 71 0.92 -38.46 -1.94
C ALA A 71 0.80 -37.04 -2.53
N VAL A 72 0.26 -36.93 -3.75
CA VAL A 72 0.05 -35.65 -4.46
C VAL A 72 -0.97 -34.77 -3.72
N LEU A 73 -2.04 -35.39 -3.19
CA LEU A 73 -3.08 -34.69 -2.42
C LEU A 73 -2.54 -34.05 -1.13
N LYS A 74 -1.57 -34.68 -0.47
CA LYS A 74 -0.92 -34.12 0.73
C LYS A 74 -0.09 -32.89 0.39
N GLU A 75 0.61 -32.91 -0.74
CA GLU A 75 1.42 -31.79 -1.20
C GLU A 75 0.54 -30.59 -1.58
N GLU A 76 -0.52 -30.81 -2.35
CA GLU A 76 -1.50 -29.76 -2.69
C GLU A 76 -2.15 -29.16 -1.44
N TYR A 77 -2.49 -30.01 -0.46
CA TYR A 77 -3.04 -29.55 0.81
C TYR A 77 -2.04 -28.69 1.60
N ALA A 78 -0.77 -29.09 1.64
CA ALA A 78 0.30 -28.34 2.30
C ALA A 78 0.52 -26.97 1.64
N LEU A 79 0.58 -26.93 0.31
CA LEU A 79 0.68 -25.69 -0.46
C LEU A 79 -0.52 -24.77 -0.22
N GLY A 80 -1.75 -25.31 -0.26
CA GLY A 80 -2.96 -24.55 0.03
C GLY A 80 -3.04 -24.05 1.49
N LYS A 81 -2.45 -24.79 2.45
CA LYS A 81 -2.37 -24.37 3.85
C LYS A 81 -1.44 -23.17 4.02
N GLU A 82 -0.29 -23.17 3.37
CA GLU A 82 0.65 -22.03 3.40
C GLU A 82 0.03 -20.80 2.73
N GLN A 83 -0.64 -20.96 1.59
CA GLN A 83 -1.37 -19.86 0.93
C GLN A 83 -2.42 -19.22 1.85
N ARG A 84 -3.22 -20.04 2.56
CA ARG A 84 -4.20 -19.52 3.53
C ARG A 84 -3.53 -18.78 4.70
N ARG A 85 -2.34 -19.21 5.12
CA ARG A 85 -1.56 -18.56 6.19
C ARG A 85 -1.03 -17.20 5.73
N GLU A 86 -0.49 -17.12 4.51
CA GLU A 86 0.00 -15.87 3.93
C GLU A 86 -1.12 -14.88 3.66
N GLN A 87 -2.27 -15.32 3.13
CA GLN A 87 -3.44 -14.45 2.95
C GLN A 87 -3.92 -13.83 4.27
N ARG A 88 -3.92 -14.61 5.37
CA ARG A 88 -4.26 -14.09 6.70
C ARG A 88 -3.25 -13.05 7.20
N ARG A 89 -1.95 -13.28 6.95
CA ARG A 89 -0.89 -12.32 7.29
C ARG A 89 -1.04 -11.02 6.49
N GLN A 90 -1.23 -11.11 5.17
CA GLN A 90 -1.46 -9.94 4.30
C GLN A 90 -2.65 -9.11 4.76
N ARG A 91 -3.78 -9.75 5.10
CA ARG A 91 -4.94 -9.04 5.66
C ARG A 91 -4.63 -8.30 6.97
N ARG A 92 -3.76 -8.84 7.84
CA ARG A 92 -3.34 -8.18 9.08
C ARG A 92 -2.45 -6.96 8.79
N VAL A 93 -1.51 -7.11 7.86
CA VAL A 93 -0.61 -6.04 7.43
C VAL A 93 -1.39 -4.89 6.81
N ALA A 94 -2.26 -5.17 5.84
CA ALA A 94 -3.10 -4.18 5.17
C ALA A 94 -3.98 -3.40 6.16
N ARG A 95 -4.57 -4.10 7.15
CA ARG A 95 -5.38 -3.45 8.22
C ARG A 95 -4.54 -2.57 9.14
N ARG A 96 -3.26 -2.87 9.37
CA ARG A 96 -2.36 -2.04 10.20
C ARG A 96 -1.88 -0.82 9.43
N GLU A 97 -1.53 -1.02 8.17
CA GLU A 97 -1.11 0.03 7.25
C GLU A 97 -2.21 1.08 7.03
N ALA A 98 -3.45 0.65 6.80
CA ALA A 98 -4.61 1.55 6.69
C ALA A 98 -4.85 2.39 7.95
N ARG A 99 -4.38 1.93 9.12
CA ARG A 99 -4.49 2.65 10.41
C ARG A 99 -3.23 3.43 10.78
N GLY A 100 -2.21 3.46 9.92
CA GLY A 100 -0.92 4.09 10.21
C GLY A 100 -0.17 3.45 11.40
N GLN A 101 -0.51 2.22 11.77
CA GLN A 101 0.14 1.51 12.87
C GLN A 101 1.45 0.86 12.40
N ARG A 102 2.47 0.87 13.26
CA ARG A 102 3.74 0.18 12.98
C ARG A 102 3.49 -1.32 12.75
N GLN A 103 4.08 -1.86 11.67
CA GLN A 103 4.01 -3.29 11.36
C GLN A 103 4.80 -4.10 12.39
N SER A 104 4.38 -5.35 12.65
CA SER A 104 5.12 -6.19 13.61
C SER A 104 6.35 -6.80 12.95
N LEU A 105 7.48 -6.83 13.67
CA LEU A 105 8.75 -7.37 13.16
C LEU A 105 8.63 -8.83 12.72
N HIS A 106 7.78 -9.60 13.39
CA HIS A 106 7.46 -10.99 13.04
C HIS A 106 6.80 -11.12 11.64
N ASP A 107 6.19 -10.05 11.12
CA ASP A 107 5.58 -10.06 9.78
C ASP A 107 6.60 -9.77 8.68
N LEU A 108 7.80 -9.25 9.01
CA LEU A 108 8.79 -8.77 8.04
C LEU A 108 9.69 -9.88 7.47
N ARG A 109 9.55 -11.14 7.91
CA ARG A 109 10.39 -12.29 7.45
C ARG A 109 11.90 -11.98 7.49
N LEU A 110 12.32 -11.06 8.37
CA LEU A 110 13.73 -10.79 8.67
C LEU A 110 14.24 -11.90 9.60
N SER A 111 14.69 -13.00 9.01
CA SER A 111 15.55 -14.02 9.65
C SER A 111 16.80 -14.17 8.81
#